data_AF-A0A5C5Q2N9-F1
#
_entry.id   AF-A0A5C5Q2N9-F1
#
_cell.length_a   1.000
_cell.length_b   1.000
_cell.length_c   1.000
_cell.angle_alpha   90.00
_cell.angle_beta   90.00
_cell.angle_gamma   90.00
#
_symmetry.space_group_name_H-M   'P 1'
#
loop_
_entity.id
_entity.type
_entity.pdbx_description
1 polymer ?
#
loop_
_entity_poly.entity_id
_entity_poly.type
_entity_poly.pdbx_seq_one_letter_code
_entity_poly.pdbx_strand_id
1 'polypeptide(L)'
;MNTHQKMRTFDRIRDAVLPEYRERVAEYLVLYEDVLNDPTASQEAVRSTALQLRGYLRGLNTTRVLGMADLEDLDSRIIETWL
;
A
#
# COMPACT_ATOMS: atom_id res chain seq x y z
N MET A 1 9.45 -1.53 -14.70
CA MET A 1 8.05 -1.56 -14.22
C MET A 1 7.58 -0.12 -14.08
N ASN A 2 6.47 0.26 -14.72
CA ASN A 2 6.07 1.67 -14.88
C ASN A 2 5.67 2.31 -13.54
N THR A 3 6.22 3.48 -13.21
CA THR A 3 5.85 4.31 -12.05
C THR A 3 4.33 4.54 -11.95
N HIS A 4 3.64 4.59 -13.10
CA HIS A 4 2.18 4.69 -13.20
C HIS A 4 1.43 3.50 -12.58
N GLN A 5 2.03 2.31 -12.54
CA GLN A 5 1.42 1.14 -11.89
C GLN A 5 1.53 1.22 -10.37
N LYS A 6 2.66 1.75 -9.87
CA LYS A 6 2.90 1.96 -8.44
C LYS A 6 1.95 3.02 -7.87
N MET A 7 1.85 4.18 -8.51
CA MET A 7 0.95 5.26 -8.10
C MET A 7 -0.52 4.81 -8.08
N ARG A 8 -0.95 4.05 -9.11
CA ARG A 8 -2.31 3.48 -9.16
C ARG A 8 -2.64 2.55 -8.00
N THR A 9 -1.66 1.86 -7.41
CA THR A 9 -1.91 1.01 -6.24
C THR A 9 -2.20 1.87 -5.00
N PHE A 10 -1.47 2.96 -4.78
CA PHE A 10 -1.74 3.87 -3.66
C PHE A 10 -3.07 4.62 -3.80
N ASP A 11 -3.44 5.06 -5.01
CA ASP A 11 -4.76 5.63 -5.27
C ASP A 11 -5.89 4.65 -4.92
N ARG A 12 -5.71 3.37 -5.28
CA ARG A 12 -6.70 2.32 -5.00
C ARG A 12 -6.83 2.01 -3.52
N ILE A 13 -5.72 2.02 -2.76
CA ILE A 13 -5.78 1.90 -1.30
C ILE A 13 -6.60 3.04 -0.70
N ARG A 14 -6.37 4.28 -1.14
CA ARG A 14 -7.11 5.46 -0.65
C ARG A 14 -8.60 5.40 -0.95
N ASP A 15 -8.98 4.87 -2.12
CA ASP A 15 -10.38 4.73 -2.51
C ASP A 15 -11.12 3.63 -1.73
N ALA A 16 -10.44 2.49 -1.48
CA ALA A 16 -11.00 1.34 -0.78
C ALA A 16 -11.20 1.56 0.74
N VAL A 17 -10.50 2.54 1.31
CA VAL A 17 -10.61 2.90 2.72
C VAL A 17 -11.88 3.74 2.99
N LEU A 18 -12.51 3.48 4.14
CA LEU A 18 -13.66 4.25 4.61
C LEU A 18 -13.39 5.77 4.59
N PRO A 19 -14.32 6.61 4.12
CA PRO A 19 -14.10 8.05 3.90
C PRO A 19 -13.50 8.80 5.08
N GLU A 20 -13.98 8.52 6.29
CA GLU A 20 -13.54 9.19 7.53
C GLU A 20 -12.08 8.88 7.92
N TYR A 21 -11.49 7.81 7.39
CA TYR A 21 -10.11 7.42 7.65
C TYR A 21 -9.15 7.78 6.49
N ARG A 22 -9.67 8.23 5.34
CA ARG A 22 -8.86 8.42 4.12
C ARG A 22 -7.72 9.41 4.29
N GLU A 23 -7.96 10.54 4.96
CA GLU A 23 -6.93 11.56 5.19
C GLU A 23 -5.79 10.99 6.03
N ARG A 24 -6.12 10.38 7.17
CA ARG A 24 -5.14 9.73 8.05
C ARG A 24 -4.37 8.63 7.32
N VAL A 25 -5.05 7.76 6.58
CA VAL A 25 -4.38 6.71 5.81
C VAL A 25 -3.47 7.32 4.75
N ALA A 26 -3.89 8.37 4.06
CA ALA A 26 -3.08 9.05 3.05
C ALA A 26 -1.77 9.58 3.65
N GLU A 27 -1.81 10.19 4.83
CA GLU A 27 -0.60 10.65 5.53
C GLU A 27 0.38 9.50 5.83
N TYR A 28 -0.13 8.34 6.29
CA TYR A 28 0.72 7.17 6.52
C TYR A 28 1.23 6.54 5.22
N LEU A 29 0.45 6.58 4.14
CA LEU A 29 0.83 5.98 2.86
C LEU A 29 2.05 6.67 2.23
N VAL A 30 2.24 7.97 2.47
CA VAL A 30 3.41 8.73 1.98
C VAL A 30 4.73 8.07 2.44
N LEU A 31 4.77 7.54 3.66
CA LEU A 31 5.97 6.89 4.22
C LEU A 31 6.38 5.63 3.44
N TYR A 32 5.39 4.87 2.96
CA TYR A 32 5.65 3.69 2.12
C TYR A 32 5.94 4.10 0.69
N GLU A 33 5.23 5.10 0.18
CA GLU A 33 5.36 5.58 -1.20
C GLU A 33 6.77 6.10 -1.49
N ASP A 34 7.36 6.86 -0.56
CA ASP A 34 8.72 7.39 -0.65
C ASP A 34 9.73 6.27 -0.94
N VAL A 35 9.76 5.23 -0.10
CA VAL A 35 10.72 4.13 -0.24
C VAL A 35 10.39 3.21 -1.43
N LEU A 36 9.10 2.97 -1.73
CA LEU A 36 8.68 2.06 -2.81
C LEU A 36 8.82 2.67 -4.21
N ASN A 37 8.86 4.00 -4.31
CA ASN A 37 9.10 4.73 -5.56
C ASN A 37 10.53 5.25 -5.69
N ASP A 38 11.32 5.28 -4.63
CA ASP A 38 12.71 5.72 -4.70
C ASP A 38 13.55 4.78 -5.59
N PRO A 39 14.13 5.27 -6.69
CA PRO A 39 14.95 4.45 -7.59
C PRO A 39 16.32 4.11 -7.00
N THR A 40 16.72 4.75 -5.90
CA THR A 40 17.99 4.50 -5.22
C THR A 40 17.88 3.49 -4.07
N ALA A 41 16.65 3.12 -3.70
CA ALA A 41 16.38 2.21 -2.61
C ALA A 41 16.89 0.79 -2.92
N SER A 42 17.59 0.22 -1.95
CA SER A 42 18.04 -1.17 -2.02
C SER A 42 16.85 -2.13 -2.14
N GLN A 43 17.05 -3.26 -2.83
CA GLN A 43 16.02 -4.29 -2.96
C GLN A 43 15.49 -4.78 -1.60
N GLU A 44 16.36 -4.87 -0.58
CA GLU A 44 15.96 -5.23 0.78
C GLU A 44 15.04 -4.18 1.42
N ALA A 45 15.30 -2.88 1.19
CA ALA A 45 14.47 -1.79 1.67
C ALA A 45 13.09 -1.81 1.01
N VAL A 46 13.05 -2.00 -0.32
CA VAL A 46 11.80 -2.14 -1.08
C VAL A 46 10.99 -3.35 -0.57
N ARG A 47 11.63 -4.52 -0.45
CA ARG A 47 10.99 -5.74 0.03
C ARG A 47 10.43 -5.59 1.44
N SER A 48 11.25 -5.05 2.36
CA SER A 48 10.85 -4.80 3.75
C SER A 48 9.66 -3.85 3.83
N THR A 49 9.70 -2.76 3.05
CA THR A 49 8.62 -1.76 3.01
C THR A 49 7.32 -2.35 2.43
N ALA A 50 7.41 -3.16 1.38
CA ALA A 50 6.25 -3.84 0.81
C ALA A 50 5.58 -4.81 1.81
N LEU A 51 6.38 -5.57 2.58
CA LEU A 51 5.86 -6.44 3.64
C LEU A 51 5.20 -5.64 4.77
N GLN A 52 5.77 -4.49 5.15
CA GLN A 52 5.18 -3.59 6.15
C GLN A 52 3.85 -3.01 5.67
N LEU A 53 3.76 -2.57 4.40
CA LEU A 53 2.51 -2.09 3.81
C LEU A 53 1.42 -3.19 3.85
N ARG A 54 1.75 -4.44 3.50
CA ARG A 54 0.83 -5.58 3.64
C ARG A 54 0.38 -5.80 5.09
N GLY A 55 1.28 -5.62 6.05
CA GLY A 55 0.94 -5.65 7.48
C GLY A 55 -0.07 -4.55 7.87
N TYR A 56 0.16 -3.34 7.38
CA TYR A 56 -0.71 -2.20 7.62
C TYR A 56 -2.12 -2.41 7.03
N LEU A 57 -2.23 -2.87 5.78
CA LEU A 57 -3.54 -3.16 5.16
C LEU A 57 -4.33 -4.23 5.94
N ARG A 58 -3.66 -5.27 6.44
CA ARG A 58 -4.29 -6.26 7.33
C ARG A 58 -4.78 -5.65 8.64
N GLY A 59 -4.05 -4.68 9.19
CA GLY A 59 -4.47 -3.89 10.36
C GLY A 59 -5.73 -3.05 10.09
N LEU A 60 -5.80 -2.40 8.91
CA LEU A 60 -6.99 -1.67 8.49
C LEU A 60 -8.20 -2.60 8.33
N ASN A 61 -8.00 -3.79 7.77
CA ASN A 61 -9.08 -4.77 7.66
C ASN A 61 -9.56 -5.28 9.02
N THR A 62 -8.63 -5.57 9.94
CA THR A 62 -8.97 -6.03 11.30
C THR A 62 -9.78 -4.98 12.07
N THR A 63 -9.49 -3.69 11.83
CA THR A 63 -10.24 -2.56 12.39
C THR A 63 -11.46 -2.15 11.57
N ARG A 64 -11.81 -2.92 10.52
CA ARG A 64 -12.96 -2.71 9.61
C ARG A 64 -12.91 -1.39 8.82
N VAL A 65 -11.72 -0.81 8.67
CA VAL A 65 -11.46 0.39 7.85
C VAL A 65 -11.31 0.04 6.37
N LEU A 66 -10.92 -1.21 6.06
CA LEU A 66 -10.75 -1.75 4.71
C LEU A 66 -11.53 -3.06 4.55
N GLY A 67 -12.26 -3.22 3.45
CA GLY A 67 -13.00 -4.45 3.13
C GLY A 67 -12.07 -5.65 2.89
N MET A 68 -12.58 -6.87 3.12
CA MET A 68 -11.79 -8.10 2.89
C MET A 68 -11.45 -8.29 1.41
N ALA A 69 -12.42 -8.06 0.52
CA ALA A 69 -12.21 -8.19 -0.92
C ALA A 69 -11.16 -7.18 -1.44
N ASP A 70 -11.21 -5.94 -0.94
CA ASP A 70 -10.21 -4.93 -1.26
C ASP A 70 -8.84 -5.30 -0.70
N LEU A 71 -8.77 -5.86 0.51
CA LEU A 71 -7.52 -6.36 1.07
C LEU A 71 -6.88 -7.42 0.17
N GLU A 72 -7.64 -8.41 -0.30
CA GLU A 72 -7.13 -9.48 -1.15
C GLU A 72 -6.60 -8.95 -2.49
N ASP A 73 -7.35 -8.08 -3.16
CA ASP A 73 -6.90 -7.41 -4.41
C ASP A 73 -5.62 -6.60 -4.19
N LEU A 74 -5.58 -5.77 -3.14
CA LEU A 74 -4.44 -4.92 -2.85
C LEU A 74 -3.22 -5.74 -2.44
N ASP A 75 -3.39 -6.82 -1.68
CA ASP A 75 -2.31 -7.72 -1.26
C ASP A 75 -1.65 -8.39 -2.47
N SER A 76 -2.45 -8.94 -3.40
CA SER A 76 -1.95 -9.51 -4.66
C SER A 76 -1.17 -8.47 -5.47
N ARG A 77 -1.71 -7.26 -5.62
CA ARG A 77 -1.05 -6.19 -6.38
C ARG A 77 0.28 -5.78 -5.77
N ILE A 78 0.37 -5.73 -4.44
CA ILE A 78 1.63 -5.41 -3.75
C ILE A 78 2.66 -6.50 -3.99
N ILE A 79 2.25 -7.77 -3.92
CA ILE A 79 3.13 -8.90 -4.23
C ILE A 79 3.65 -8.76 -5.67
N GLU A 80 2.75 -8.71 -6.66
CA GLU A 80 3.13 -8.65 -8.08
C GLU A 80 4.00 -7.45 -8.45
N THR A 81 3.94 -6.36 -7.68
CA THR A 81 4.67 -5.11 -7.98
C THR A 81 6.00 -5.00 -7.24
N TRP A 82 6.15 -5.58 -6.05
CA TRP A 82 7.34 -5.32 -5.21
C TRP A 82 7.95 -6.55 -4.54
N LEU A 83 7.37 -7.74 -4.68
CA LEU A 83 7.85 -9.00 -4.09
C LEU A 83 8.05 -10.10 -5.14
#